data_AF-A0A1Q7LLM9-F1
#
_entry.id   AF-A0A1Q7LLM9-F1
#
_cell.length_a   1.000
_cell.length_b   1.000
_cell.length_c   1.000
_cell.angle_alpha   90.00
_cell.angle_beta   90.00
_cell.angle_gamma   90.00
#
_symmetry.space_group_name_H-M   'P 1'
#
loop_
_entity.id
_entity.type
_entity.pdbx_description
1 polymer ?
#
loop_
_entity_poly.entity_id
_entity_poly.type
_entity_poly.pdbx_seq_one_letter_code
_entity_poly.pdbx_strand_id
1 'polypeptide(L)'
;MRLAYTPKAVIHHEHRNSVGQFVRWMFDYGTGRGVAMKRDRGAVTFPTILLVLVPLLILSLAFWRVFPLDILLISTLAIYFGIDIVAALTKTRRPQEDTLLYAASYPVIHFSYIAGLARGLVRRRPGPQVRSSSVSHV
;
A
#
# COMPACT_ATOMS: atom_id res chain seq x y z
N MET A 1 14.79 1.38 23.62
CA MET A 1 13.42 0.89 23.91
C MET A 1 13.25 -0.44 23.20
N ARG A 2 12.96 -1.53 23.91
CA ARG A 2 12.69 -2.85 23.28
C ARG A 2 11.18 -2.98 23.09
N LEU A 3 10.75 -3.21 21.85
CA LEU A 3 9.36 -3.54 21.53
C LEU A 3 9.21 -5.06 21.69
N ALA A 4 8.37 -5.51 22.61
CA ALA A 4 8.06 -6.92 22.79
C ALA A 4 6.68 -7.21 22.19
N TYR A 5 6.61 -8.13 21.23
CA TYR A 5 5.34 -8.60 20.70
C TYR A 5 4.73 -9.59 21.70
N THR A 6 3.57 -9.26 22.27
CA THR A 6 2.84 -10.13 23.19
C THR A 6 1.58 -10.68 22.52
N PRO A 7 1.65 -11.89 21.93
CA PRO A 7 0.53 -12.45 21.15
C PRO A 7 -0.70 -12.81 21.98
N LYS A 8 -0.62 -12.76 23.33
CA LYS A 8 -1.74 -13.03 24.23
C LYS A 8 -2.69 -11.83 24.43
N ALA A 9 -2.37 -10.67 23.87
CA ALA A 9 -3.25 -9.51 23.93
C ALA A 9 -4.45 -9.71 23.00
N VAL A 10 -5.65 -9.87 23.56
CA VAL A 10 -6.89 -9.86 22.80
C VAL A 10 -7.28 -8.41 22.54
N ILE A 11 -7.04 -7.95 21.30
CA ILE A 11 -7.40 -6.60 20.88
C ILE A 11 -8.68 -6.72 20.04
N HIS A 12 -9.78 -6.18 20.56
CA HIS A 12 -11.01 -6.06 19.79
C HIS A 12 -10.81 -5.00 18.69
N HIS A 13 -10.92 -5.44 17.44
CA HIS A 13 -10.85 -4.56 16.29
C HIS A 13 -12.27 -4.23 15.85
N GLU A 14 -12.70 -2.98 16.04
CA GLU A 14 -13.88 -2.48 15.34
C GLU A 14 -13.53 -2.28 13.86
N HIS A 15 -13.96 -3.21 13.02
CA HIS A 15 -13.87 -3.04 11.57
C HIS A 15 -14.99 -2.10 11.13
N ARG A 16 -14.62 -0.95 10.55
CA ARG A 16 -15.59 0.05 10.10
C ARG A 16 -15.95 -0.21 8.63
N ASN A 17 -17.24 -0.31 8.36
CA ASN A 17 -17.78 -0.91 7.12
C ASN A 17 -17.98 0.08 5.95
N SER A 18 -17.07 1.03 5.70
CA SER A 18 -17.24 1.97 4.57
C SER A 18 -16.03 2.06 3.65
N VAL A 19 -16.29 2.07 2.34
CA VAL A 19 -15.28 2.25 1.29
C VAL A 19 -14.51 3.56 1.48
N GLY A 20 -15.19 4.64 1.87
CA GLY A 20 -14.54 5.94 2.13
C GLY A 20 -13.53 5.90 3.28
N GLN A 21 -13.85 5.20 4.38
CA GLN A 21 -12.89 5.02 5.47
C GLN A 21 -11.75 4.08 5.09
N PHE A 22 -12.04 3.05 4.32
CA PHE A 22 -11.02 2.15 3.77
C PHE A 22 -10.01 2.90 2.89
N VAL A 23 -10.49 3.75 1.96
CA VAL A 23 -9.66 4.64 1.15
C VAL A 23 -8.81 5.56 2.03
N ARG A 24 -9.41 6.16 3.06
CA ARG A 24 -8.69 7.03 3.99
C ARG A 24 -7.61 6.27 4.74
N TRP A 25 -7.88 5.05 5.21
CA TRP A 25 -6.89 4.21 5.86
C TRP A 25 -5.73 3.86 4.95
N MET A 26 -6.00 3.47 3.70
CA MET A 26 -4.94 3.17 2.75
C MET A 26 -4.11 4.40 2.40
N PHE A 27 -4.74 5.57 2.29
CA PHE A 27 -4.07 6.85 2.10
C PHE A 27 -3.19 7.25 3.30
N ASP A 28 -3.70 7.13 4.52
CA ASP A 28 -2.96 7.44 5.75
C ASP A 28 -1.79 6.47 5.93
N TYR A 29 -2.01 5.19 5.63
CA TYR A 29 -0.97 4.16 5.63
C TYR A 29 0.13 4.48 4.61
N GLY A 30 -0.23 4.84 3.37
CA GLY A 30 0.70 5.32 2.36
C GLY A 30 1.48 6.54 2.84
N THR A 31 0.80 7.53 3.42
CA THR A 31 1.42 8.75 3.97
C THR A 31 2.46 8.42 5.04
N GLY A 32 2.11 7.55 6.00
CA GLY A 32 3.02 7.10 7.04
C GLY A 32 4.25 6.39 6.49
N ARG A 33 4.07 5.52 5.49
CA ARG A 33 5.17 4.85 4.78
C ARG A 33 6.08 5.84 4.06
N GLY A 34 5.52 6.84 3.39
CA GLY A 34 6.28 7.88 2.70
C GLY A 34 7.14 8.70 3.68
N VAL A 35 6.58 9.07 4.83
CA VAL A 35 7.35 9.73 5.90
C VAL A 35 8.45 8.82 6.45
N ALA A 36 8.17 7.53 6.64
CA ALA A 36 9.17 6.56 7.10
C ALA A 36 10.35 6.41 6.12
N MET A 37 10.08 6.32 4.81
CA MET A 37 11.10 6.23 3.76
C MET A 37 12.01 7.48 3.71
N LYS A 38 11.50 8.66 4.08
CA LYS A 38 12.32 9.88 4.21
C LYS A 38 13.28 9.85 5.40
N ARG A 39 12.94 9.06 6.43
CA ARG A 39 13.68 8.99 7.70
C ARG A 39 14.70 7.85 7.68
N ASP A 40 14.31 6.71 7.13
CA ASP A 40 15.13 5.51 7.08
C ASP A 40 15.09 4.89 5.68
N ARG A 41 16.27 4.69 5.08
CA ARG A 41 16.40 4.00 3.79
C ARG A 41 15.94 2.55 3.89
N GLY A 42 16.06 1.91 5.06
CA GLY A 42 15.56 0.56 5.31
C GLY A 42 14.04 0.43 5.23
N ALA A 43 13.30 1.55 5.29
CA ALA A 43 11.85 1.54 5.07
C ALA A 43 11.46 1.43 3.59
N VAL A 44 12.41 1.62 2.66
CA VAL A 44 12.21 1.37 1.23
C VAL A 44 12.28 -0.14 0.98
N THR A 45 11.15 -0.74 0.62
CA THR A 45 11.05 -2.17 0.37
C THR A 45 10.86 -2.45 -1.12
N PHE A 46 11.27 -3.64 -1.56
CA PHE A 46 11.07 -4.08 -2.95
C PHE A 46 9.61 -3.92 -3.44
N PRO A 47 8.57 -4.28 -2.66
CA PRO A 47 7.18 -4.02 -3.03
C PRO A 47 6.87 -2.54 -3.25
N THR A 48 7.37 -1.63 -2.40
CA THR A 48 7.13 -0.18 -2.58
C THR A 48 7.78 0.39 -3.85
N ILE A 49 8.92 -0.17 -4.27
CA ILE A 49 9.59 0.23 -5.50
C ILE A 49 8.78 -0.21 -6.72
N LEU A 50 8.33 -1.47 -6.74
CA LEU A 50 7.50 -2.01 -7.83
C LEU A 50 6.21 -1.19 -8.01
N LEU A 51 5.60 -0.79 -6.88
CA LEU A 51 4.35 -0.05 -6.85
C LEU A 51 4.47 1.35 -7.48
N VAL A 52 5.68 1.91 -7.61
CA VAL A 52 5.98 3.17 -8.30
C VAL A 52 6.51 2.92 -9.73
N LEU A 53 7.39 1.94 -9.91
CA LEU A 53 8.00 1.65 -11.21
C LEU A 53 6.99 1.12 -12.23
N VAL A 54 6.06 0.26 -11.82
CA VAL A 54 5.08 -0.34 -12.74
C VAL A 54 4.18 0.73 -13.38
N PRO A 55 3.56 1.66 -12.62
CA PRO A 55 2.80 2.78 -13.20
C PRO A 55 3.62 3.67 -14.13
N LEU A 56 4.88 3.99 -13.75
CA LEU A 56 5.76 4.81 -14.58
C LEU A 56 6.14 4.11 -15.89
N LEU A 57 6.38 2.81 -15.85
CA LEU A 57 6.66 1.99 -17.03
C LEU A 57 5.45 1.94 -17.97
N ILE A 58 4.24 1.73 -17.42
CA ILE A 58 2.99 1.77 -18.19
C ILE A 58 2.83 3.13 -18.86
N LEU A 59 3.03 4.22 -18.12
CA LEU A 59 2.92 5.58 -18.64
C LEU A 59 3.95 5.83 -19.76
N SER A 60 5.21 5.42 -19.54
CA SER A 60 6.29 5.58 -20.53
C SER A 60 5.97 4.87 -21.84
N LEU A 61 5.48 3.62 -21.79
CA LEU A 61 5.13 2.86 -23.00
C LEU A 61 3.89 3.41 -23.70
N ALA A 62 2.94 4.00 -22.95
CA ALA A 62 1.78 4.67 -23.54
C ALA A 62 2.18 5.88 -24.41
N PHE A 63 3.25 6.59 -24.04
CA PHE A 63 3.74 7.76 -24.80
C PHE A 63 4.72 7.40 -25.92
N TRP A 64 5.57 6.38 -25.73
CA TRP A 64 6.70 6.12 -26.64
C TRP A 64 6.60 4.84 -27.47
N ARG A 65 5.50 4.06 -27.34
CA ARG A 65 5.21 2.80 -28.09
C ARG A 65 6.42 2.19 -28.76
N VAL A 66 7.24 1.51 -27.95
CA VAL A 66 8.48 0.90 -28.43
C VAL A 66 8.19 -0.57 -28.68
N PHE A 67 7.73 -0.91 -29.88
CA PHE A 67 7.60 -2.31 -30.26
C PHE A 67 8.99 -2.99 -30.20
N PRO A 68 9.17 -4.17 -29.57
CA PRO A 68 8.17 -5.07 -28.99
C PRO A 68 7.99 -4.98 -27.45
N LEU A 69 8.57 -3.98 -26.78
CA LEU A 69 8.49 -3.81 -25.32
C LEU A 69 7.05 -3.68 -24.82
N ASP A 70 6.15 -3.12 -25.63
CA ASP A 70 4.72 -3.04 -25.33
C ASP A 70 4.10 -4.44 -25.13
N ILE A 71 4.44 -5.41 -25.99
CA ILE A 71 3.96 -6.80 -25.87
C ILE A 71 4.52 -7.45 -24.60
N LEU A 72 5.80 -7.21 -24.30
CA LEU A 72 6.44 -7.73 -23.10
C LEU A 72 5.81 -7.16 -21.83
N LEU A 73 5.51 -5.87 -21.80
CA LEU A 73 4.81 -5.25 -20.66
C LEU A 73 3.41 -5.81 -20.49
N ILE A 74 2.61 -5.84 -21.57
CA ILE A 74 1.23 -6.32 -21.51
C ILE A 74 1.19 -7.77 -21.06
N SER A 75 2.06 -8.63 -21.60
CA SER A 75 2.15 -10.03 -21.19
C SER A 75 2.61 -10.19 -19.75
N THR A 76 3.59 -9.41 -19.29
CA THR A 76 4.05 -9.45 -17.88
C THR A 76 2.95 -9.01 -16.91
N LEU A 77 2.22 -7.93 -17.22
CA LEU A 77 1.09 -7.47 -16.41
C LEU A 77 -0.04 -8.50 -16.41
N ALA A 78 -0.37 -9.07 -17.58
CA ALA A 78 -1.38 -10.11 -17.69
C ALA A 78 -1.02 -11.35 -16.86
N ILE A 79 0.25 -11.78 -16.87
CA ILE A 79 0.74 -12.89 -16.03
C ILE A 79 0.66 -12.51 -14.55
N TYR A 80 1.11 -11.32 -14.16
CA TYR A 80 1.08 -10.85 -12.78
C TYR A 80 -0.35 -10.82 -12.22
N PHE A 81 -1.28 -10.16 -12.93
CA PHE A 81 -2.70 -10.14 -12.56
C PHE A 81 -3.32 -11.54 -12.61
N GLY A 82 -2.93 -12.37 -13.58
CA GLY A 82 -3.38 -13.76 -13.67
C GLY A 82 -2.98 -14.59 -12.44
N ILE A 83 -1.73 -14.45 -11.98
CA ILE A 83 -1.23 -15.09 -10.75
C ILE A 83 -2.02 -14.59 -9.55
N ASP A 84 -2.24 -13.29 -9.42
CA ASP A 84 -3.01 -12.70 -8.31
C ASP A 84 -4.47 -13.21 -8.29
N ILE A 85 -5.11 -13.31 -9.46
CA ILE A 85 -6.47 -13.87 -9.59
C ILE A 85 -6.49 -15.35 -9.22
N VAL A 86 -5.56 -16.16 -9.74
CA VAL A 86 -5.47 -17.59 -9.42
C VAL A 86 -5.16 -17.80 -7.93
N ALA A 87 -4.25 -17.01 -7.36
CA ALA A 87 -3.93 -17.04 -5.94
C ALA A 87 -5.14 -16.65 -5.08
N ALA A 88 -5.89 -15.62 -5.49
CA ALA A 88 -7.14 -15.26 -4.83
C ALA A 88 -8.12 -16.45 -4.86
N LEU A 89 -8.44 -16.98 -6.04
CA LEU A 89 -9.39 -18.08 -6.23
C LEU A 89 -8.98 -19.39 -5.54
N THR A 90 -7.69 -19.72 -5.49
CA THR A 90 -7.20 -20.96 -4.86
C THR A 90 -7.16 -20.85 -3.33
N LYS A 91 -6.90 -19.65 -2.80
CA LYS A 91 -6.78 -19.41 -1.36
C LYS A 91 -8.15 -19.15 -0.72
N THR A 92 -9.10 -18.57 -1.46
CA THR A 92 -10.52 -18.57 -1.09
C THR A 92 -11.16 -19.86 -1.60
N ARG A 93 -11.09 -20.95 -0.81
CA ARG A 93 -11.74 -22.25 -1.10
C ARG A 93 -13.28 -22.20 -1.29
N ARG A 94 -13.86 -21.00 -1.30
CA ARG A 94 -15.23 -20.69 -1.71
C ARG A 94 -15.13 -19.42 -2.57
N PRO A 95 -15.60 -19.42 -3.83
CA PRO A 95 -15.81 -18.18 -4.56
C PRO A 95 -16.90 -17.43 -3.80
N GLN A 96 -16.50 -16.58 -2.85
CA GLN A 96 -17.44 -15.70 -2.17
C GLN A 96 -17.96 -14.72 -3.21
N GLU A 97 -19.22 -14.33 -3.09
CA GLU A 97 -19.89 -13.27 -3.86
C GLU A 97 -19.03 -11.99 -3.92
N ASP A 98 -18.11 -11.85 -2.98
CA ASP A 98 -17.16 -10.75 -2.83
C ASP A 98 -15.88 -10.86 -3.69
N THR A 99 -15.69 -11.90 -4.51
CA THR A 99 -14.49 -12.01 -5.36
C THR A 99 -14.34 -10.80 -6.30
N LEU A 100 -15.48 -10.31 -6.83
CA LEU A 100 -15.53 -9.08 -7.60
C LEU A 100 -15.22 -7.84 -6.75
N LEU A 101 -15.67 -7.81 -5.49
CA LEU A 101 -15.32 -6.74 -4.55
C LEU A 101 -13.83 -6.73 -4.23
N TYR A 102 -13.19 -7.89 -4.07
CA TYR A 102 -11.73 -7.99 -3.92
C TYR A 102 -11.01 -7.47 -5.16
N ALA A 103 -11.43 -7.90 -6.35
CA ALA A 103 -10.84 -7.42 -7.60
C ALA A 103 -11.01 -5.90 -7.77
N ALA A 104 -12.19 -5.35 -7.46
CA ALA A 104 -12.46 -3.91 -7.50
C ALA A 104 -11.74 -3.13 -6.38
N SER A 105 -11.51 -3.75 -5.22
CA SER A 105 -10.76 -3.12 -4.13
C SER A 105 -9.28 -2.95 -4.46
N TYR A 106 -8.72 -3.82 -5.30
CA TYR A 106 -7.30 -3.79 -5.67
C TYR A 106 -6.86 -2.44 -6.26
N PRO A 107 -7.48 -1.88 -7.32
CA PRO A 107 -7.11 -0.55 -7.82
C PRO A 107 -7.33 0.52 -6.75
N VAL A 108 -8.42 0.46 -5.98
CA VAL A 108 -8.73 1.42 -4.92
C VAL A 108 -7.60 1.45 -3.87
N ILE A 109 -7.12 0.28 -3.44
CA ILE A 109 -5.97 0.11 -2.53
C ILE A 109 -4.74 0.78 -3.11
N HIS A 110 -4.39 0.46 -4.36
CA HIS A 110 -3.14 0.92 -4.97
C HIS A 110 -3.16 2.43 -5.22
N PHE A 111 -4.23 2.99 -5.79
CA PHE A 111 -4.31 4.43 -6.04
C PHE A 111 -4.32 5.25 -4.76
N SER A 112 -5.12 4.85 -3.76
CA SER A 112 -5.17 5.56 -2.48
C SER A 112 -3.84 5.48 -1.73
N TYR A 113 -3.19 4.31 -1.74
CA TYR A 113 -1.86 4.12 -1.15
C TYR A 113 -0.79 4.95 -1.85
N ILE A 114 -0.71 4.92 -3.19
CA ILE A 114 0.28 5.71 -3.96
C ILE A 114 0.09 7.20 -3.72
N ALA A 115 -1.15 7.69 -3.74
CA ALA A 115 -1.46 9.08 -3.47
C ALA A 115 -1.00 9.49 -2.05
N GLY A 116 -1.26 8.64 -1.06
CA GLY A 116 -0.78 8.82 0.31
C GLY A 116 0.74 8.82 0.38
N LEU A 117 1.39 7.85 -0.25
CA LEU A 117 2.85 7.69 -0.30
C LEU A 117 3.51 8.94 -0.88
N ALA A 118 3.04 9.42 -2.03
CA ALA A 118 3.51 10.64 -2.67
C ALA A 118 3.37 11.85 -1.74
N ARG A 119 2.21 12.00 -1.07
CA ARG A 119 2.00 13.05 -0.06
C ARG A 119 3.00 12.93 1.08
N GLY A 120 3.24 11.73 1.62
CA GLY A 120 4.21 11.49 2.69
C GLY A 120 5.65 11.85 2.29
N LEU A 121 6.03 11.56 1.04
CA LEU A 121 7.33 11.90 0.47
C LEU A 121 7.51 13.41 0.28
N VAL A 122 6.46 14.13 -0.14
CA VAL A 122 6.50 15.59 -0.34
C VAL A 122 6.35 16.37 0.97
N ARG A 123 5.63 15.83 1.97
CA ARG A 123 5.37 16.52 3.24
C ARG A 123 6.67 16.94 3.92
N ARG A 124 6.75 18.20 4.37
CA ARG A 124 7.91 18.69 5.14
C ARG A 124 8.12 17.79 6.36
N ARG A 125 9.39 17.51 6.67
CA ARG A 125 9.75 16.71 7.85
C ARG A 125 9.06 17.36 9.06
N PRO A 126 8.25 16.63 9.84
CA PRO A 126 7.84 17.12 11.14
C PRO A 126 9.12 17.45 11.92
N GLY A 127 9.23 18.67 12.44
CA GLY A 127 10.30 19.03 13.35
C GLY A 127 10.31 18.06 14.55
N PRO A 128 11.44 17.94 15.28
CA PRO A 128 11.50 17.08 16.45
C PRO A 128 10.33 17.39 17.37
N GLN A 129 9.45 16.41 17.60
CA GLN A 129 8.43 16.52 18.63
C GLN A 129 9.15 16.56 19.97
N VAL A 130 9.25 17.75 20.55
CA VAL A 130 9.61 17.93 21.96
C VAL A 130 8.53 17.21 22.75
N ARG A 131 8.85 16.02 23.26
CA ARG A 131 8.01 15.34 24.25
C ARG A 131 8.01 16.23 25.49
N SER A 132 6.96 17.02 25.70
CA SER A 132 6.68 17.56 27.02
C SER A 132 6.27 16.38 27.92
N SER A 133 7.22 15.87 28.68
CA SER A 133 6.98 14.90 29.74
C SER A 133 6.26 15.61 30.88
N SER A 134 4.94 15.79 30.78
CA SER A 134 4.10 16.07 31.94
C SER A 134 3.75 14.74 32.61
N VAL A 135 4.69 14.21 33.39
CA VAL A 135 4.39 13.17 34.38
C VAL A 135 3.78 13.90 35.58
N SER A 136 2.46 13.98 35.61
CA SER A 136 1.73 14.37 36.82
C SER A 136 1.72 13.17 37.76
N HIS A 137 2.53 13.25 38.82
CA HIS A 137 2.38 12.40 39.99
C HIS A 137 1.09 12.80 40.71
N VAL A 138 0.10 11.91 40.74
CA VAL A 138 -0.94 11.82 41.78
C VAL A 138 -1.20 10.34 42.02
#